data_AF-A0A7X9X1B2-F1
#
_entry.id   AF-A0A7X9X1B2-F1
#
_cell.length_a   1.000
_cell.length_b   1.000
_cell.length_c   1.000
_cell.angle_alpha   90.00
_cell.angle_beta   90.00
_cell.angle_gamma   90.00
#
_symmetry.space_group_name_H-M   'P 1'
#
loop_
_entity.id
_entity.type
_entity.pdbx_description
1 polymer ?
#
loop_
_entity_poly.entity_id
_entity_poly.type
_entity_poly.pdbx_seq_one_letter_code
_entity_poly.pdbx_strand_id
1 'polypeptide(L)'
;MAGFGASKTVDVVSEAANSTSTSTAIQTYWPPNSGFFTQPVNQTLEAGTVVSRYGGFYDASGNFVDYGNFVAPADIPYGMRALPPGTDASKPLSVYQVVTPIQNVPTGPASPWFGELGLGTQHQLPLTIQDYLDSGALQLLNRTNPTK
;
A
#
# COMPACT_ATOMS: atom_id res chain seq x y z
N MET A 1 7.18 47.88 69.32
CA MET A 1 7.35 46.81 68.31
C MET A 1 6.83 47.36 66.98
N ALA A 2 7.72 47.50 65.98
CA ALA A 2 7.43 47.94 64.60
C ALA A 2 6.50 46.93 63.90
N GLY A 3 5.62 47.24 62.94
CA GLY A 3 5.65 48.28 61.91
C GLY A 3 5.80 47.59 60.54
N PHE A 4 4.70 47.21 59.90
CA PHE A 4 4.68 46.63 58.54
C PHE A 4 4.90 47.72 57.49
N GLY A 5 5.92 47.57 56.65
CA GLY A 5 6.16 48.48 55.52
C GLY A 5 7.16 47.94 54.50
N ALA A 6 6.91 48.35 53.26
CA ALA A 6 7.74 48.27 52.04
C ALA A 6 7.63 47.01 51.16
N SER A 7 6.77 47.14 50.14
CA SER A 7 6.85 46.44 48.85
C SER A 7 7.92 47.11 47.97
N LYS A 8 8.78 46.32 47.31
CA LYS A 8 9.59 46.75 46.17
C LYS A 8 9.76 45.60 45.17
N THR A 9 9.50 45.95 43.91
CA THR A 9 9.46 45.17 42.67
C THR A 9 10.84 44.91 42.04
N VAL A 10 10.99 43.79 41.33
CA VAL A 10 11.80 43.50 40.10
C VAL A 10 11.61 41.99 39.80
N ASP A 11 11.55 41.40 38.61
CA ASP A 11 11.47 41.80 37.20
C ASP A 11 11.00 40.55 36.43
N VAL A 12 10.49 40.76 35.22
CA VAL A 12 9.95 39.81 34.24
C VAL A 12 10.86 38.58 33.97
N VAL A 13 10.28 37.37 33.94
CA VAL A 13 10.57 36.35 32.90
C VAL A 13 9.35 35.47 32.66
N SER A 14 8.87 35.51 31.42
CA SER A 14 7.95 34.56 30.81
C SER A 14 8.67 33.26 30.40
N GLU A 15 7.86 32.26 30.04
CA GLU A 15 8.24 31.00 29.36
C GLU A 15 8.97 29.90 30.13
N ALA A 16 8.22 28.84 30.40
CA ALA A 16 8.46 27.60 29.67
C ALA A 16 7.13 26.84 29.52
N ALA A 17 6.40 27.16 28.45
CA ALA A 17 5.46 26.19 27.90
C ALA A 17 6.27 24.91 27.60
N ASN A 18 5.85 23.80 28.18
CA ASN A 18 6.41 22.48 27.89
C ASN A 18 6.03 22.11 26.44
N SER A 19 6.74 22.70 25.48
CA SER A 19 6.70 22.34 24.07
C SER A 19 7.34 20.96 23.96
N THR A 20 6.52 19.94 24.15
CA THR A 20 6.84 18.59 23.67
C THR A 20 6.89 18.72 22.15
N SER A 21 8.08 18.98 21.62
CA SER A 21 8.35 18.98 20.19
C SER A 21 8.01 17.60 19.66
N THR A 22 6.80 17.45 19.11
CA THR A 22 6.43 16.29 18.32
C THR A 22 7.34 16.30 17.10
N SER A 23 8.42 15.52 17.16
CA SER A 23 9.23 15.22 15.99
C SER A 23 8.33 14.49 15.01
N THR A 24 7.91 15.17 13.95
CA THR A 24 7.23 14.53 12.82
C THR A 24 8.22 13.53 12.24
N ALA A 25 8.03 12.25 12.55
CA ALA A 25 8.80 11.19 11.90
C ALA A 25 8.71 11.38 10.38
N ILE A 26 9.84 11.29 9.67
CA ILE A 26 9.82 11.26 8.20
C ILE A 26 9.07 10.00 7.81
N GLN A 27 7.79 10.15 7.49
CA GLN A 27 6.96 9.04 7.04
C GLN A 27 7.32 8.73 5.59
N THR A 28 7.70 7.47 5.33
CA THR A 28 7.82 6.97 3.97
C THR A 28 6.44 6.89 3.36
N TYR A 29 6.30 7.24 2.07
CA TYR A 29 4.99 7.21 1.40
C TYR A 29 4.40 5.78 1.37
N TRP A 30 5.26 4.77 1.18
CA TRP A 30 4.90 3.36 1.19
C TRP A 30 5.19 2.72 2.55
N PRO A 31 4.41 1.68 2.94
CA PRO A 31 4.70 0.90 4.14
C PRO A 31 6.03 0.14 3.99
N PRO A 32 6.75 -0.10 5.09
CA PRO A 32 7.93 -0.98 5.08
C PRO A 32 7.54 -2.43 4.73
N ASN A 33 8.55 -3.30 4.58
CA ASN A 33 8.37 -4.74 4.36
C ASN A 33 7.48 -5.08 3.15
N SER A 34 7.62 -4.35 2.04
CA SER A 34 6.78 -4.52 0.85
C SER A 34 5.27 -4.42 1.15
N GLY A 35 4.89 -3.73 2.22
CA GLY A 35 3.51 -3.63 2.66
C GLY A 35 2.91 -4.89 3.28
N PHE A 36 3.70 -5.92 3.62
CA PHE A 36 3.19 -7.06 4.39
C PHE A 36 3.10 -6.73 5.89
N PHE A 37 1.97 -7.06 6.51
CA PHE A 37 1.72 -6.85 7.94
C PHE A 37 2.59 -7.73 8.83
N THR A 38 2.89 -8.94 8.35
CA THR A 38 3.79 -9.89 9.01
C THR A 38 4.88 -10.35 8.03
N GLN A 39 5.82 -11.17 8.51
CA GLN A 39 6.74 -11.86 7.61
C GLN A 39 5.93 -12.68 6.59
N PRO A 40 6.13 -12.48 5.27
CA PRO A 40 5.41 -13.24 4.27
C PRO A 40 5.91 -14.69 4.22
N VAL A 41 5.02 -15.59 3.81
CA VAL A 41 5.33 -17.00 3.57
C VAL A 41 5.38 -17.24 2.08
N ASN A 42 6.41 -17.92 1.59
CA ASN A 42 6.49 -18.29 0.19
C ASN A 42 5.46 -19.36 -0.13
N GLN A 43 4.66 -19.12 -1.16
CA GLN A 43 3.68 -20.06 -1.68
C GLN A 43 3.86 -20.28 -3.17
N THR A 44 3.29 -21.37 -3.69
CA THR A 44 3.09 -21.56 -5.12
C THR A 44 1.68 -21.12 -5.45
N LEU A 45 1.52 -20.22 -6.43
CA LEU A 45 0.22 -19.97 -7.02
C LEU A 45 -0.03 -21.04 -8.07
N GLU A 46 -0.94 -21.96 -7.77
CA GLU A 46 -1.25 -23.08 -8.65
C GLU A 46 -2.00 -22.64 -9.90
N ALA A 47 -1.90 -23.43 -10.96
CA ALA A 47 -2.69 -23.23 -12.16
C ALA A 47 -4.19 -23.24 -11.81
N GLY A 48 -4.94 -22.28 -12.37
CA GLY A 48 -6.34 -22.04 -12.02
C GLY A 48 -6.55 -20.97 -10.96
N THR A 49 -5.52 -20.56 -10.21
CA THR A 49 -5.64 -19.47 -9.22
C THR A 49 -6.05 -18.18 -9.91
N VAL A 50 -7.06 -17.49 -9.35
CA VAL A 50 -7.53 -16.20 -9.87
C VAL A 50 -7.05 -15.07 -8.99
N VAL A 51 -6.29 -14.15 -9.58
CA VAL A 51 -5.73 -12.97 -8.92
C VAL A 51 -6.20 -11.71 -9.60
N SER A 52 -6.08 -10.58 -8.92
CA SER A 52 -6.49 -9.29 -9.43
C SER A 52 -5.54 -8.20 -8.98
N ARG A 53 -5.50 -7.13 -9.75
CA ARG A 53 -4.58 -6.02 -9.53
C ARG A 53 -5.19 -4.71 -10.02
N TYR A 54 -5.13 -3.70 -9.16
CA TYR A 54 -5.23 -2.32 -9.59
C TYR A 54 -3.85 -1.85 -10.04
N GLY A 55 -3.69 -1.56 -11.33
CA GLY A 55 -2.37 -1.29 -11.86
C GLY A 55 -2.33 -1.15 -13.37
N GLY A 56 -1.10 -1.05 -13.87
CA GLY A 56 -0.81 -0.79 -15.27
C GLY A 56 -1.27 0.57 -15.76
N PHE A 57 -1.13 0.76 -17.06
CA PHE A 57 -1.54 1.94 -17.80
C PHE A 57 -1.62 1.60 -19.30
N TYR A 58 -2.21 2.50 -20.08
CA TYR A 58 -2.18 2.42 -21.53
C TYR A 58 -1.03 3.30 -22.04
N ASP A 59 -0.21 2.76 -22.93
CA ASP A 59 0.85 3.53 -23.60
C ASP A 59 0.27 4.51 -24.64
N ALA A 60 1.15 5.29 -25.27
CA ALA A 60 0.76 6.26 -26.30
C ALA A 60 0.10 5.63 -27.54
N SER A 61 0.29 4.32 -27.75
CA SER A 61 -0.31 3.54 -28.83
C SER A 61 -1.63 2.87 -28.42
N GLY A 62 -2.06 3.02 -27.17
CA GLY A 62 -3.28 2.40 -26.64
C GLY A 62 -3.12 0.94 -26.23
N ASN A 63 -1.88 0.42 -26.14
CA ASN A 63 -1.63 -0.91 -25.61
C ASN A 63 -1.54 -0.84 -24.09
N PHE A 64 -2.14 -1.82 -23.41
CA PHE A 64 -2.00 -1.91 -21.97
C PHE A 64 -0.65 -2.52 -21.59
N VAL A 65 0.00 -1.93 -20.58
CA VAL A 65 1.27 -2.38 -20.02
C VAL A 65 1.20 -2.36 -18.49
N ASP A 66 1.73 -3.38 -17.80
CA ASP A 66 1.84 -3.41 -16.34
C ASP A 66 3.18 -3.99 -15.84
N TYR A 67 4.02 -3.11 -15.32
CA TYR A 67 5.34 -3.45 -14.78
C TYR A 67 5.33 -3.77 -13.28
N GLY A 68 4.18 -3.74 -12.61
CA GLY A 68 4.17 -4.13 -11.21
C GLY A 68 3.97 -5.63 -11.04
N ASN A 69 4.09 -6.08 -9.80
CA ASN A 69 4.13 -7.49 -9.43
C ASN A 69 3.30 -7.82 -8.18
N PHE A 70 2.62 -6.85 -7.58
CA PHE A 70 1.73 -7.09 -6.45
C PHE A 70 0.32 -7.43 -6.94
N VAL A 71 -0.20 -8.58 -6.54
CA VAL A 71 -1.57 -9.00 -6.84
C VAL A 71 -2.26 -9.43 -5.56
N ALA A 72 -3.58 -9.39 -5.53
CA ALA A 72 -4.38 -9.96 -4.46
C ALA A 72 -5.33 -11.00 -5.05
N PRO A 73 -5.79 -12.00 -4.29
CA PRO A 73 -6.91 -12.84 -4.69
C PRO A 73 -8.10 -11.98 -5.15
N ALA A 74 -8.83 -12.44 -6.17
CA ALA A 74 -9.84 -11.62 -6.85
C ALA A 74 -11.04 -11.22 -5.97
N ASP A 75 -11.27 -11.93 -4.86
CA ASP A 75 -12.30 -11.68 -3.86
C ASP A 75 -11.91 -10.64 -2.80
N ILE A 76 -10.63 -10.23 -2.73
CA ILE A 76 -10.19 -9.23 -1.74
C ILE A 76 -10.70 -7.83 -2.13
N PRO A 77 -11.55 -7.19 -1.30
CA PRO A 77 -12.09 -5.86 -1.60
C PRO A 77 -11.02 -4.77 -1.49
N TYR A 78 -11.26 -3.61 -2.10
CA TYR A 78 -10.28 -2.52 -2.21
C TYR A 78 -9.67 -2.09 -0.86
N GLY A 79 -10.51 -1.82 0.16
CA GLY A 79 -10.03 -1.36 1.47
C GLY A 79 -9.17 -2.39 2.23
N MET A 80 -9.23 -3.67 1.84
CA MET A 80 -8.36 -4.70 2.41
C MET A 80 -6.98 -4.77 1.74
N ARG A 81 -6.76 -4.01 0.66
CA ARG A 81 -5.50 -3.98 -0.08
C ARG A 81 -4.56 -2.83 0.36
N ALA A 82 -5.06 -1.90 1.17
CA ALA A 82 -4.33 -0.73 1.65
C ALA A 82 -3.57 0.03 0.54
N LEU A 83 -4.28 0.32 -0.55
CA LEU A 83 -3.73 1.03 -1.71
C LEU A 83 -3.82 2.55 -1.51
N PRO A 84 -2.97 3.34 -2.21
CA PRO A 84 -3.05 4.79 -2.16
C PRO A 84 -4.45 5.30 -2.50
N PRO A 85 -4.94 6.37 -1.87
CA PRO A 85 -6.25 6.91 -2.16
C PRO A 85 -6.38 7.28 -3.65
N GLY A 86 -7.51 6.91 -4.27
CA GLY A 86 -7.78 7.16 -5.69
C GLY A 86 -7.13 6.18 -6.67
N THR A 87 -6.53 5.08 -6.18
CA THR A 87 -6.01 4.03 -7.07
C THR A 87 -7.15 3.36 -7.87
N ASP A 88 -8.29 3.13 -7.24
CA ASP A 88 -9.50 2.61 -7.87
C ASP A 88 -10.08 3.53 -8.95
N ALA A 89 -9.93 4.85 -8.78
CA ALA A 89 -10.40 5.86 -9.73
C ALA A 89 -9.37 6.21 -10.82
N SER A 90 -8.11 5.78 -10.69
CA SER A 90 -7.04 6.17 -11.62
C SER A 90 -6.36 5.00 -12.33
N LYS A 91 -6.51 3.77 -11.81
CA LYS A 91 -5.88 2.57 -12.37
C LYS A 91 -6.91 1.53 -12.78
N PRO A 92 -6.72 0.86 -13.93
CA PRO A 92 -7.54 -0.28 -14.31
C PRO A 92 -7.48 -1.40 -13.27
N LEU A 93 -8.63 -2.01 -13.00
CA LEU A 93 -8.71 -3.27 -12.27
C LEU A 93 -8.64 -4.42 -13.28
N SER A 94 -7.58 -5.20 -13.21
CA SER A 94 -7.39 -6.38 -14.05
C SER A 94 -7.54 -7.65 -13.21
N VAL A 95 -8.21 -8.65 -13.75
CA VAL A 95 -8.37 -9.99 -13.17
C VAL A 95 -7.67 -10.98 -14.09
N TYR A 96 -6.79 -11.80 -13.52
CA TYR A 96 -5.97 -12.76 -14.22
C TYR A 96 -6.17 -14.16 -13.66
N GLN A 97 -6.02 -15.16 -14.53
CA GLN A 97 -5.90 -16.55 -14.14
C GLN A 97 -4.44 -16.99 -14.30
N VAL A 98 -3.93 -17.71 -13.30
CA VAL A 98 -2.65 -18.40 -13.38
C VAL A 98 -2.82 -19.61 -14.30
N VAL A 99 -2.06 -19.64 -15.39
CA VAL A 99 -2.06 -20.74 -16.36
C VAL A 99 -0.98 -21.76 -16.00
N THR A 100 0.20 -21.27 -15.60
CA THR A 100 1.35 -22.08 -15.20
C THR A 100 1.68 -21.79 -13.73
N PRO A 101 1.92 -22.81 -12.88
CA PRO A 101 2.22 -22.59 -11.47
C PRO A 101 3.40 -21.63 -11.25
N ILE A 102 3.21 -20.61 -10.41
CA ILE A 102 4.23 -19.61 -10.08
C ILE A 102 4.79 -19.92 -8.70
N GLN A 103 6.06 -20.30 -8.64
CA GLN A 103 6.73 -20.66 -7.39
C GLN A 103 7.34 -19.45 -6.69
N ASN A 104 7.65 -19.61 -5.40
CA ASN A 104 8.35 -18.62 -4.58
C ASN A 104 7.66 -17.26 -4.56
N VAL A 105 6.35 -17.26 -4.32
CA VAL A 105 5.53 -16.05 -4.22
C VAL A 105 5.36 -15.68 -2.73
N PRO A 106 6.08 -14.65 -2.23
CA PRO A 106 5.82 -14.09 -0.91
C PRO A 106 4.34 -13.72 -0.79
N THR A 107 3.68 -14.33 0.20
CA THR A 107 2.25 -14.18 0.45
C THR A 107 2.01 -13.83 1.90
N GLY A 108 1.12 -12.89 2.14
CA GLY A 108 0.76 -12.48 3.48
C GLY A 108 -0.30 -11.38 3.51
N PRO A 109 -0.81 -11.03 4.69
CA PRO A 109 -1.74 -9.92 4.85
C PRO A 109 -1.08 -8.58 4.52
N ALA A 110 -1.81 -7.68 3.87
CA ALA A 110 -1.40 -6.28 3.68
C ALA A 110 -1.42 -5.51 5.00
N SER A 111 -0.42 -4.67 5.24
CA SER A 111 -0.37 -3.74 6.36
C SER A 111 -1.49 -2.71 6.25
N PRO A 112 -2.17 -2.36 7.35
CA PRO A 112 -3.01 -1.16 7.38
C PRO A 112 -2.19 0.06 6.98
N TRP A 113 -2.62 0.78 5.94
CA TRP A 113 -1.92 1.95 5.42
C TRP A 113 -2.91 2.86 4.67
N PHE A 114 -2.53 4.11 4.40
CA PHE A 114 -3.38 5.09 3.70
C PHE A 114 -4.79 5.33 4.29
N GLY A 115 -5.00 5.00 5.57
CA GLY A 115 -6.32 5.10 6.22
C GLY A 115 -7.24 3.90 5.95
N GLU A 116 -6.75 2.89 5.22
CA GLU A 116 -7.47 1.66 4.92
C GLU A 116 -7.12 0.56 5.93
N LEU A 117 -8.05 -0.38 6.12
CA LEU A 117 -7.91 -1.47 7.08
C LEU A 117 -6.76 -2.42 6.70
N GLY A 118 -6.55 -2.67 5.40
CA GLY A 118 -5.60 -3.68 4.95
C GLY A 118 -6.04 -5.09 5.34
N LEU A 119 -5.08 -5.94 5.75
CA LEU A 119 -5.25 -7.32 6.21
C LEU A 119 -5.75 -8.32 5.16
N GLY A 120 -6.10 -7.89 3.95
CA GLY A 120 -6.32 -8.78 2.83
C GLY A 120 -5.03 -9.44 2.39
N THR A 121 -5.13 -10.69 1.93
CA THR A 121 -3.98 -11.40 1.37
C THR A 121 -3.48 -10.68 0.13
N GLN A 122 -2.17 -10.48 0.07
CA GLN A 122 -1.46 -10.06 -1.13
C GLN A 122 -0.35 -11.05 -1.46
N HIS A 123 0.03 -11.04 -2.73
CA HIS A 123 1.08 -11.85 -3.32
C HIS A 123 2.04 -10.92 -4.03
N GLN A 124 3.34 -11.07 -3.78
CA GLN A 124 4.38 -10.41 -4.56
C GLN A 124 4.96 -11.41 -5.56
N LEU A 125 4.66 -11.22 -6.84
CA LEU A 125 5.16 -12.11 -7.89
C LEU A 125 6.67 -11.89 -8.13
N PRO A 126 7.42 -12.95 -8.49
CA PRO A 126 8.84 -12.85 -8.82
C PRO A 126 9.14 -11.97 -10.04
N LEU A 127 8.27 -12.00 -11.04
CA LEU A 127 8.36 -11.19 -12.27
C LEU A 127 7.19 -10.20 -12.37
N THR A 128 7.24 -9.31 -13.36
CA THR A 128 6.16 -8.35 -13.58
C THR A 128 4.94 -9.03 -14.21
N ILE A 129 3.77 -8.37 -14.10
CA ILE A 129 2.57 -8.84 -14.80
C ILE A 129 2.81 -8.94 -16.31
N GLN A 130 3.51 -7.97 -16.90
CA GLN A 130 3.83 -8.02 -18.33
C GLN A 130 4.64 -9.26 -18.70
N ASP A 131 5.67 -9.60 -17.94
CA ASP A 131 6.49 -10.80 -18.21
C ASP A 131 5.66 -12.10 -18.19
N TYR A 132 4.71 -12.20 -17.25
CA TYR A 132 3.83 -13.35 -17.17
C TYR A 132 2.74 -13.39 -18.25
N LEU A 133 2.29 -12.22 -18.73
CA LEU A 133 1.39 -12.15 -19.89
C LEU A 133 2.12 -12.55 -21.17
N ASP A 134 3.34 -12.05 -21.38
CA ASP A 134 4.15 -12.32 -22.57
C ASP A 134 4.57 -13.80 -22.65
N SER A 135 4.88 -14.41 -21.50
CA SER A 135 5.18 -15.85 -21.41
C SER A 135 3.95 -16.75 -21.43
N GLY A 136 2.73 -16.20 -21.33
CA GLY A 136 1.47 -16.94 -21.26
C GLY A 136 1.21 -17.66 -19.93
N ALA A 137 1.99 -17.36 -18.89
CA ALA A 137 1.81 -17.92 -17.55
C ALA A 137 0.68 -17.25 -16.76
N LEU A 138 0.31 -16.01 -17.13
CA LEU A 138 -0.94 -15.36 -16.72
C LEU A 138 -1.81 -15.11 -17.95
N GLN A 139 -3.11 -15.28 -17.77
CA GLN A 139 -4.11 -14.93 -18.78
C GLN A 139 -5.06 -13.87 -18.22
N LEU A 140 -5.29 -12.79 -18.98
CA LEU A 140 -6.30 -11.79 -18.63
C LEU A 140 -7.69 -12.39 -18.79
N LEU A 141 -8.48 -12.37 -17.72
CA LEU A 141 -9.90 -12.75 -17.73
C LEU A 141 -10.80 -11.54 -17.97
N ASN A 142 -10.56 -10.46 -17.24
CA ASN A 142 -11.35 -9.23 -17.33
C ASN A 142 -10.51 -8.01 -16.97
N ARG A 143 -10.80 -6.86 -17.59
CA ARG A 143 -10.26 -5.56 -17.21
C ARG A 143 -11.37 -4.52 -17.17
N THR A 144 -11.50 -3.87 -16.01
CA THR A 144 -12.39 -2.73 -15.81
C THR A 144 -11.55 -1.46 -15.73
N ASN A 145 -11.78 -0.53 -16.66
CA ASN A 145 -11.14 0.78 -16.62
C ASN A 145 -11.90 1.71 -15.66
N PRO A 146 -11.20 2.59 -14.93
CA PRO A 146 -11.86 3.58 -14.10
C PRO A 146 -12.73 4.50 -14.96
N THR A 147 -13.92 4.82 -14.46
CA THR A 147 -14.80 5.82 -15.06
C THR A 147 -14.21 7.21 -14.80
N LYS A 148 -14.00 7.95 -15.89
CA LYS A 148 -13.50 9.33 -15.86
C LYS A 148 -14.51 10.30 -15.24
#